data_AF-A0A069IJ72-F1
#
_entry.id   AF-A0A069IJ72-F1
#
_cell.length_a   1.000
_cell.length_b   1.000
_cell.length_c   1.000
_cell.angle_alpha   90.00
_cell.angle_beta   90.00
_cell.angle_gamma   90.00
#
_symmetry.space_group_name_H-M   'P 1'
#
loop_
_entity.id
_entity.type
_entity.pdbx_description
1 polymer ?
#
loop_
_entity_poly.entity_id
_entity_poly.type
_entity_poly.pdbx_seq_one_letter_code
_entity_poly.pdbx_strand_id
1 'polypeptide(L)'
;MIYPAYQLWADLLAPLQAATDSAAADCTASPRLASGPQIAREWCALFEWSALVRLRHERPPFAIHAVRVNGASGGTIMVSEEVVLATPFCSLLYFRRDIAPGQPRVLLIAPLAGHFASLLRATAATMLV
;
A
#
# COMPACT_ATOMS: atom_id res chain seq x y z
N MET A 1 -9.75 -9.65 -31.24
CA MET A 1 -9.88 -9.89 -29.79
C MET A 1 -9.12 -8.79 -29.07
N ILE A 2 -9.79 -7.96 -28.27
CA ILE A 2 -9.18 -6.79 -27.61
C ILE A 2 -8.20 -7.20 -26.49
N TYR A 3 -8.47 -8.34 -25.84
CA TYR A 3 -7.70 -8.81 -24.69
C TYR A 3 -6.24 -9.21 -25.01
N PRO A 4 -5.91 -9.95 -26.09
CA PRO A 4 -4.52 -10.23 -26.45
C PRO A 4 -3.69 -9.00 -26.78
N ALA A 5 -4.28 -8.00 -27.46
CA ALA A 5 -3.59 -6.76 -27.76
C ALA A 5 -3.29 -5.97 -26.48
N TYR A 6 -4.25 -5.93 -25.55
CA TYR A 6 -4.05 -5.35 -24.23
C TYR A 6 -2.95 -6.07 -23.43
N GLN A 7 -2.97 -7.40 -23.38
CA GLN A 7 -1.97 -8.17 -22.66
C GLN A 7 -0.56 -7.94 -23.23
N LEU A 8 -0.43 -7.91 -24.56
CA LEU A 8 0.83 -7.58 -25.22
C LEU A 8 1.35 -6.20 -24.80
N TRP A 9 0.49 -5.17 -24.77
CA TRP A 9 0.88 -3.84 -24.31
C TRP A 9 1.31 -3.83 -22.83
N ALA A 10 0.59 -4.55 -21.97
CA ALA A 10 0.94 -4.68 -20.56
C ALA A 10 2.30 -5.38 -20.38
N ASP A 11 2.55 -6.44 -21.13
CA ASP A 11 3.79 -7.22 -21.07
C ASP A 11 4.99 -6.43 -21.60
N LEU A 12 4.81 -5.67 -22.69
CA LEU A 12 5.85 -4.81 -23.26
C LEU A 12 6.26 -3.68 -22.31
N LEU A 13 5.31 -3.14 -21.53
CA LEU A 13 5.56 -2.07 -20.56
C LEU A 13 6.03 -2.58 -19.18
N ALA A 14 5.86 -3.87 -18.88
CA ALA A 14 6.23 -4.47 -17.60
C ALA A 14 7.69 -4.19 -17.15
N PRO A 15 8.74 -4.30 -17.99
CA PRO A 15 10.11 -4.02 -17.56
C PRO A 15 10.34 -2.53 -17.26
N LEU A 16 9.73 -1.63 -18.04
CA LEU A 16 9.81 -0.20 -17.79
C LEU A 16 9.15 0.16 -16.45
N GLN A 17 8.00 -0.46 -16.16
CA GLN A 17 7.28 -0.28 -14.90
C GLN A 17 8.09 -0.80 -13.71
N ALA A 18 8.76 -1.96 -13.85
CA ALA A 18 9.64 -2.47 -12.81
C ALA A 18 10.81 -1.51 -12.52
N ALA A 19 11.38 -0.89 -13.56
CA ALA A 19 12.43 0.11 -13.40
C ALA A 19 11.92 1.39 -12.68
N THR A 20 10.71 1.85 -13.00
CA THR A 20 10.11 2.99 -12.30
C THR A 20 9.77 2.69 -10.84
N ASP A 21 9.34 1.46 -10.53
CA ASP A 21 9.10 1.01 -9.15
C ASP A 21 10.39 1.05 -8.32
N SER A 22 11.51 0.56 -8.87
CA SER A 22 12.81 0.64 -8.20
C SER A 22 13.29 2.08 -8.03
N ALA A 23 13.16 2.91 -9.06
CA ALA A 23 13.58 4.31 -9.00
C ALA A 23 12.76 5.13 -8.00
N ALA A 24 11.45 4.87 -7.92
CA ALA A 24 10.58 5.48 -6.92
C ALA A 24 10.98 5.05 -5.50
N ALA A 25 11.27 3.76 -5.28
CA ALA A 25 11.73 3.26 -3.98
C ALA A 25 13.04 3.95 -3.55
N ASP A 26 14.01 4.08 -4.45
CA ASP A 26 15.29 4.77 -4.18
C ASP A 26 15.09 6.26 -3.84
N CYS A 27 14.17 6.93 -4.54
CA CYS A 27 13.79 8.31 -4.25
C CYS A 27 13.18 8.46 -2.84
N THR A 28 12.29 7.56 -2.44
CA THR A 28 11.70 7.57 -1.09
C THR A 28 12.72 7.22 0.00
N ALA A 29 13.69 6.35 -0.30
CA ALA A 29 14.72 5.92 0.65
C ALA A 29 15.81 6.97 0.87
N SER A 30 15.94 7.97 -0.01
CA SER A 30 16.98 9.00 0.06
C SER A 30 16.41 10.38 0.35
N PRO A 31 16.40 10.83 1.62
CA PRO A 31 15.96 12.17 2.01
C PRO A 31 16.72 13.31 1.31
N ARG A 32 17.94 13.03 0.81
CA ARG A 32 18.77 14.00 0.06
C ARG A 32 18.26 14.27 -1.35
N LEU A 33 17.60 13.29 -1.99
CA LEU A 33 16.97 13.48 -3.30
C LEU A 33 15.65 14.24 -3.14
N ALA A 34 14.87 13.92 -2.11
CA ALA A 34 13.62 14.62 -1.77
C ALA A 34 13.82 16.10 -1.37
N SER A 35 14.94 16.43 -0.70
CA SER A 35 15.32 17.81 -0.35
C SER A 35 16.37 18.42 -1.29
N GLY A 36 16.69 17.72 -2.38
CA GLY A 36 17.75 18.07 -3.31
C GLY A 36 17.37 19.13 -4.36
N PRO A 37 18.20 19.27 -5.40
CA PRO A 37 17.96 20.17 -6.52
C PRO A 37 16.58 19.94 -7.15
N GLN A 38 15.94 21.01 -7.64
CA GLN A 38 14.58 20.96 -8.20
C GLN A 38 14.41 19.83 -9.23
N ILE A 39 15.37 19.68 -10.14
CA ILE A 39 15.32 18.65 -11.17
C ILE A 39 15.27 17.23 -10.58
N ALA A 40 15.99 16.96 -9.49
CA ALA A 40 15.99 15.65 -8.84
C ALA A 40 14.63 15.33 -8.22
N ARG A 41 13.98 16.34 -7.60
CA ARG A 41 12.63 16.18 -7.05
C ARG A 41 11.59 15.93 -8.15
N GLU A 42 11.69 16.64 -9.27
CA GLU A 42 10.79 16.48 -10.42
C GLU A 42 10.91 15.07 -11.02
N TRP A 43 12.14 14.55 -11.17
CA TRP A 43 12.34 13.16 -11.59
C TRP A 43 11.78 12.15 -10.59
N CYS A 44 11.99 12.35 -9.29
CA CYS A 44 11.40 11.48 -8.27
C CYS A 44 9.87 11.48 -8.30
N ALA A 45 9.25 12.67 -8.43
CA ALA A 45 7.80 12.79 -8.55
C ALA A 45 7.28 12.10 -9.82
N LEU A 46 8.01 12.19 -10.93
CA LEU A 46 7.67 11.49 -12.17
C LEU A 46 7.73 9.98 -11.99
N PHE A 47 8.77 9.45 -11.34
CA PHE A 47 8.89 8.01 -11.06
C PHE A 47 7.78 7.51 -10.13
N GLU A 48 7.50 8.22 -9.03
CA GLU A 48 6.38 7.91 -8.13
C GLU A 48 5.03 7.91 -8.86
N TRP A 49 4.76 8.93 -9.69
CA TRP A 49 3.54 8.99 -10.48
C TRP A 49 3.46 7.84 -11.47
N SER A 50 4.55 7.53 -12.19
CA SER A 50 4.57 6.43 -13.16
C SER A 50 4.36 5.05 -12.53
N ALA A 51 4.84 4.83 -11.30
CA ALA A 51 4.58 3.62 -10.52
C ALA A 51 3.09 3.47 -10.12
N LEU A 52 2.36 4.58 -10.04
CA LEU A 52 0.93 4.62 -9.72
C LEU A 52 0.03 4.43 -10.96
N VAL A 53 0.47 4.86 -12.15
CA VAL A 53 -0.29 4.74 -13.41
C VAL A 53 -0.14 3.34 -14.01
N ARG A 54 -0.68 2.34 -13.31
CA ARG A 54 -0.73 0.95 -13.79
C ARG A 54 -2.06 0.30 -13.46
N LEU A 55 -2.60 -0.46 -14.42
CA LEU A 55 -3.71 -1.38 -14.17
C LEU A 55 -3.21 -2.57 -13.36
N ARG A 56 -3.60 -2.64 -12.09
CA ARG A 56 -3.31 -3.78 -11.22
C ARG A 56 -4.54 -4.67 -11.17
N HIS A 57 -4.38 -5.92 -11.64
CA HIS A 57 -5.44 -6.94 -11.53
C HIS A 57 -5.42 -7.61 -10.16
N GLU A 58 -4.27 -7.56 -9.48
CA GLU A 58 -4.09 -8.09 -8.14
C GLU A 58 -4.14 -6.98 -7.09
N ARG A 59 -4.71 -7.33 -5.95
CA ARG A 59 -4.80 -6.45 -4.78
C ARG A 59 -3.41 -6.19 -4.19
N PRO A 60 -2.98 -4.93 -4.06
CA PRO A 60 -1.78 -4.60 -3.28
C PRO A 60 -1.94 -5.00 -1.79
N PRO A 61 -0.88 -5.43 -1.11
CA PRO A 61 -0.95 -5.74 0.32
C PRO A 61 -1.26 -4.47 1.14
N PHE A 62 -1.72 -4.63 2.39
CA PHE A 62 -1.81 -3.49 3.31
C PHE A 62 -0.42 -3.10 3.84
N ALA A 63 0.51 -4.04 3.98
CA ALA A 63 1.89 -3.81 4.42
C ALA A 63 1.99 -2.93 5.71
N ILE A 64 1.07 -3.16 6.65
CA ILE A 64 1.09 -2.55 7.99
C ILE A 64 1.79 -3.54 8.91
N HIS A 65 3.11 -3.42 9.04
CA HIS A 65 3.91 -4.34 9.87
C HIS A 65 3.99 -3.90 11.33
N ALA A 66 3.93 -2.59 11.57
CA ALA A 66 4.02 -2.02 12.90
C ALA A 66 3.29 -0.68 12.95
N VAL A 67 2.75 -0.36 14.13
CA VAL A 67 2.04 0.89 14.39
C VAL A 67 2.56 1.48 15.70
N ARG A 68 2.73 2.81 15.73
CA ARG A 68 3.22 3.53 16.91
C ARG A 68 2.03 4.07 17.71
N VAL A 69 1.89 3.62 18.96
CA VAL A 69 0.81 4.11 19.84
C VAL A 69 1.29 5.35 20.59
N ASN A 70 0.51 6.42 20.53
CA ASN A 70 0.79 7.66 21.25
C ASN A 70 0.09 7.61 22.63
N GLY A 71 0.85 7.65 23.73
CA GLY A 71 0.29 7.62 25.10
C GLY A 71 1.30 7.21 26.18
N ALA A 72 0.85 7.09 27.44
CA ALA A 72 1.69 6.75 28.61
C ALA A 72 2.37 5.36 28.52
N SER A 73 1.88 4.49 27.64
CA SER A 73 2.41 3.16 27.31
C SER A 73 3.13 3.14 25.96
N GLY A 74 3.62 4.30 25.50
CA GLY A 74 4.08 4.53 24.13
C GLY A 74 5.13 3.53 23.67
N GLY A 75 4.73 2.68 22.73
CA GLY A 75 5.54 1.62 22.16
C GLY A 75 5.15 1.35 20.72
N THR A 76 6.06 0.69 20.00
CA THR A 76 5.78 0.14 18.67
C THR A 76 5.12 -1.22 18.85
N ILE A 77 3.91 -1.39 18.32
CA ILE A 77 3.19 -2.66 18.35
C ILE A 77 3.30 -3.31 16.99
N MET A 78 3.70 -4.59 16.97
CA MET A 78 3.76 -5.40 15.76
C MET A 78 2.34 -5.80 15.35
N VAL A 79 2.09 -5.74 14.03
CA VAL A 79 0.79 -6.09 13.44
C VAL A 79 0.99 -7.22 12.44
N SER A 80 0.17 -8.27 12.55
CA SER A 80 0.10 -9.36 11.57
C SER A 80 -1.23 -9.32 10.81
N GLU A 81 -1.16 -9.41 9.49
CA GLU A 81 -2.34 -9.54 8.61
C GLU A 81 -2.68 -11.03 8.45
N GLU A 82 -3.88 -11.42 8.88
CA GLU A 82 -4.39 -12.79 8.76
C GLU A 82 -5.69 -12.81 7.96
N VAL A 83 -5.83 -13.74 7.01
CA VAL A 83 -7.08 -13.95 6.27
C VAL A 83 -7.97 -14.89 7.08
N VAL A 84 -9.06 -14.38 7.65
CA VAL A 84 -9.98 -15.17 8.49
C VAL A 84 -11.05 -15.87 7.66
N LEU A 85 -11.50 -15.22 6.60
CA LEU A 85 -12.48 -15.77 5.67
C LEU A 85 -12.18 -15.27 4.26
N ALA A 86 -12.25 -16.15 3.28
CA ALA A 86 -12.14 -15.79 1.87
C ALA A 86 -13.40 -16.25 1.13
N THR A 87 -13.96 -15.35 0.34
CA THR A 87 -15.05 -15.63 -0.59
C THR A 87 -14.62 -15.22 -2.00
N PRO A 88 -15.34 -15.63 -3.06
CA PRO A 88 -15.07 -15.16 -4.41
C PRO A 88 -15.19 -13.63 -4.59
N PHE A 89 -15.86 -12.92 -3.68
CA PHE A 89 -16.12 -11.48 -3.79
C PHE A 89 -15.21 -10.63 -2.89
N CYS A 90 -14.90 -11.13 -1.69
CA CYS A 90 -14.09 -10.41 -0.72
C CYS A 90 -13.38 -11.35 0.25
N SER A 91 -12.34 -10.82 0.90
CA SER A 91 -11.64 -11.47 2.00
C SER A 91 -11.83 -10.65 3.28
N LEU A 92 -12.15 -11.33 4.38
CA LEU A 92 -12.13 -10.75 5.71
C LEU A 92 -10.71 -10.85 6.27
N LEU A 93 -10.11 -9.69 6.52
CA LEU A 93 -8.77 -9.58 7.07
C LEU A 93 -8.83 -9.20 8.54
N TYR A 94 -8.02 -9.88 9.35
CA TYR A 94 -7.82 -9.56 10.74
C TYR A 94 -6.40 -9.03 10.94
N PHE A 95 -6.32 -7.78 11.40
CA PHE A 95 -5.07 -7.15 11.80
C PHE A 95 -4.85 -7.46 13.29
N ARG A 96 -4.13 -8.55 13.54
CA ARG A 96 -3.81 -8.99 14.89
C ARG A 96 -2.64 -8.20 15.43
N ARG A 97 -2.72 -7.84 16.71
CA ARG A 97 -1.68 -7.13 17.45
C ARG A 97 -1.75 -7.52 18.93
N ASP A 98 -0.63 -7.44 19.62
CA ASP A 98 -0.59 -7.69 21.06
C ASP A 98 -1.25 -6.52 21.79
N ILE A 99 -2.29 -6.83 22.56
CA ILE A 99 -3.34 -5.91 22.99
C ILE A 99 -2.77 -4.82 23.93
N ALA A 100 -2.86 -3.55 23.52
CA ALA A 100 -2.88 -2.45 24.48
C ALA A 100 -4.28 -2.44 25.16
N PRO A 101 -4.36 -2.51 26.50
CA PRO A 101 -5.65 -2.56 27.19
C PRO A 101 -6.47 -1.30 26.90
N GLY A 102 -7.71 -1.47 26.42
CA GLY A 102 -8.71 -0.40 26.31
C GLY A 102 -9.19 -0.01 24.90
N GLN A 103 -8.66 -0.60 23.82
CA GLN A 103 -9.15 -0.28 22.46
C GLN A 103 -10.30 -1.21 22.02
N PRO A 104 -11.41 -0.65 21.49
CA PRO A 104 -12.53 -1.45 21.00
C PRO A 104 -12.16 -2.21 19.72
N ARG A 105 -12.84 -3.33 19.48
CA ARG A 105 -12.73 -4.05 18.21
C ARG A 105 -13.50 -3.28 17.14
N VAL A 106 -12.85 -2.96 16.02
CA VAL A 106 -13.44 -2.23 14.89
C VAL A 106 -13.53 -3.14 13.68
N LEU A 107 -14.67 -3.11 12.99
CA LEU A 107 -14.87 -3.73 11.68
C LEU A 107 -14.92 -2.63 10.62
N LEU A 108 -13.94 -2.61 9.72
CA LEU A 108 -13.89 -1.68 8.60
C LEU A 108 -14.40 -2.38 7.33
N ILE A 109 -15.45 -1.84 6.73
CA ILE A 109 -15.98 -2.31 5.44
C ILE A 109 -15.53 -1.32 4.36
N ALA A 110 -14.67 -1.78 3.46
CA ALA A 110 -14.25 -0.96 2.32
C ALA A 110 -15.44 -0.77 1.36
N PRO A 111 -15.71 0.46 0.89
CA PRO A 111 -16.75 0.69 -0.11
C PRO A 111 -16.41 -0.02 -1.42
N LEU A 112 -17.41 -0.24 -2.27
CA LEU A 112 -17.24 -0.66 -3.68
C LEU A 112 -16.60 0.47 -4.51
N ALA A 113 -15.44 0.96 -4.11
CA ALA A 113 -14.56 1.66 -5.01
C ALA A 113 -13.94 0.57 -5.88
N GLY A 114 -14.02 0.65 -7.21
CA GLY A 114 -13.41 -0.34 -8.13
C GLY A 114 -11.88 -0.44 -8.04
N HIS A 115 -11.28 0.06 -6.95
CA HIS A 115 -9.88 0.08 -6.60
C HIS A 115 -9.79 -0.55 -5.20
N PHE A 116 -8.91 -1.51 -5.01
CA PHE A 116 -8.89 -2.42 -3.86
C PHE A 116 -9.04 -1.79 -2.46
N ALA A 117 -9.54 -2.57 -1.49
CA ALA A 117 -9.65 -2.19 -0.09
C ALA A 117 -8.35 -1.66 0.55
N SER A 118 -7.18 -2.01 -0.03
CA SER A 118 -5.86 -1.51 0.38
C SER A 118 -5.68 0.00 0.23
N LEU A 119 -6.56 0.72 -0.48
CA LEU A 119 -6.57 2.19 -0.47
C LEU A 119 -6.89 2.77 0.91
N LEU A 120 -7.66 2.05 1.72
CA LEU A 120 -7.92 2.41 3.11
C LEU A 120 -6.76 2.04 4.05
N ARG A 121 -5.56 1.76 3.52
CA ARG A 121 -4.38 1.44 4.33
C ARG A 121 -4.12 2.48 5.41
N ALA A 122 -4.15 3.77 5.06
CA ALA A 122 -3.95 4.84 6.03
C ALA A 122 -5.05 4.83 7.10
N THR A 123 -6.31 4.64 6.72
CA THR A 123 -7.45 4.54 7.65
C THR A 123 -7.33 3.34 8.57
N ALA A 124 -7.00 2.17 8.03
CA ALA A 124 -6.79 0.95 8.81
C ALA A 124 -5.62 1.12 9.80
N ALA A 125 -4.52 1.75 9.38
CA ALA A 125 -3.39 2.04 10.27
C ALA A 125 -3.80 2.96 11.43
N THR A 126 -4.59 4.00 11.18
CA THR A 126 -5.09 4.90 12.23
C THR A 126 -5.99 4.19 13.24
N MET A 127 -6.79 3.20 12.80
CA MET A 127 -7.66 2.42 13.69
C MET A 127 -6.89 1.40 14.55
N LEU A 128 -5.62 1.16 14.26
CA LEU A 128 -4.73 0.27 15.03
C LEU A 128 -3.93 0.99 16.11
N VAL A 129 -3.90 2.33 16.07
CA VAL A 129 -3.27 3.22 17.07
C VAL A 129 -4.19 3.39 18.25
#